data_AF-A0A3E0WQG3-F1
#
_entry.id   AF-A0A3E0WQG3-F1
#
_cell.length_a   1.000
_cell.length_b   1.000
_cell.length_c   1.000
_cell.angle_alpha   90.00
_cell.angle_beta   90.00
_cell.angle_gamma   90.00
#
_symmetry.space_group_name_H-M   'P 1'
#
loop_
_entity.id
_entity.type
_entity.pdbx_description
1 polymer ?
#
loop_
_entity_poly.entity_id
_entity_poly.type
_entity_poly.pdbx_seq_one_letter_code
_entity_poly.pdbx_strand_id
1 'polypeptide(L)'
;MLDRRERRRVSASAPAGRFDLVAQKPRRGDRSPRGEDRYLFLEALLSARRCFYLSYIGQSVRDNSPLPPSVLVDELLDMIELGWTAEDGGALRSRLVTQHRLQPFSQAYFQQAAQEESVRLFSYAEHLCGASAVSGRGTQEPQSFVPEPLPEPSAEWRDVSLEQLSRFWAHPCEYLLKQRLGVSFDHKDGLLDTREPFALDGLSRWALGQDLLAAARHGETDLLELGRATGYLPHGEAGEVLLRREAGKAQRFASSLARFLPSELLAPQPFRLALGEFRLSGALNHLSPQGRYSYRYGALRTKFLLDWWLNHLALCVVQPQGVAPVSYWWSEEGGLKLRPVAKAEALLVDLLTGYWEGLQRPLPFFPRSSFELFLALRAEKTDLLKAAAKPWFGNHNQAGECEEAYCRLAFLDRDPIDEAFEQWGRRVFAPLVAALEEVNDV
;
A
#
# COMPACT_ATOMS: atom_id res chain seq x y z
N MET A 1 -8.15 -7.75 -26.33
CA MET A 1 -7.68 -6.58 -27.10
C MET A 1 -8.56 -6.47 -28.34
N LEU A 2 -9.65 -5.71 -28.23
CA LEU A 2 -10.49 -5.35 -29.37
C LEU A 2 -10.39 -3.84 -29.53
N ASP A 3 -10.15 -3.47 -30.77
CA ASP A 3 -9.68 -2.17 -31.24
C ASP A 3 -10.54 -1.02 -30.70
N ARG A 4 -9.87 -0.05 -30.06
CA ARG A 4 -10.48 1.11 -29.40
C ARG A 4 -10.60 2.31 -30.35
N ARG A 5 -10.44 2.09 -31.65
CA ARG A 5 -10.57 3.11 -32.70
C ARG A 5 -11.89 2.88 -33.44
N GLU A 6 -12.63 3.96 -33.68
CA GLU A 6 -13.96 4.02 -34.33
C GLU A 6 -15.19 3.87 -33.43
N ARG A 7 -15.27 4.66 -32.36
CA ARG A 7 -16.56 5.29 -32.00
C ARG A 7 -16.58 6.71 -32.56
N ARG A 8 -16.92 6.85 -33.84
CA ARG A 8 -17.37 8.15 -34.37
C ARG A 8 -18.64 8.52 -33.60
N ARG A 9 -18.55 9.53 -32.73
CA ARG A 9 -19.72 10.26 -32.25
C ARG A 9 -20.38 10.89 -33.48
N VAL A 10 -21.40 10.25 -34.03
CA VAL A 10 -22.25 10.86 -35.05
C VAL A 10 -23.27 11.73 -34.32
N SER A 11 -22.81 12.88 -33.82
CA SER A 11 -23.65 14.07 -33.87
C SER A 11 -23.26 14.78 -35.16
N ALA A 12 -23.94 14.44 -36.26
CA ALA A 12 -23.65 15.00 -37.57
C ALA A 12 -24.11 16.46 -37.64
N SER A 13 -23.32 17.38 -37.11
CA SER A 13 -23.22 18.71 -37.71
C SER A 13 -21.85 19.32 -37.46
N ALA A 14 -20.88 18.99 -38.30
CA ALA A 14 -19.85 19.98 -38.60
C ALA A 14 -20.57 21.15 -39.30
N PRO A 15 -20.42 22.41 -38.84
CA PRO A 15 -21.02 23.53 -39.54
C PRO A 15 -20.49 23.55 -40.98
N ALA A 16 -21.40 23.72 -41.95
CA ALA A 16 -21.02 23.89 -43.34
C ALA A 16 -20.02 25.06 -43.40
N GLY A 17 -18.87 24.85 -44.06
CA GLY A 17 -17.84 25.87 -44.14
C GLY A 17 -18.40 27.16 -44.73
N ARG A 18 -17.88 28.32 -44.32
CA ARG A 18 -18.36 29.65 -44.75
C ARG A 18 -18.35 29.88 -46.28
N PHE A 19 -17.74 28.96 -47.04
CA PHE A 19 -17.64 28.95 -48.49
C PHE A 19 -18.61 27.97 -49.18
N ASP A 20 -19.41 27.22 -48.42
CA ASP A 20 -20.44 26.35 -48.96
C ASP A 20 -21.65 27.19 -49.41
N LEU A 21 -21.61 27.62 -50.68
CA LEU A 21 -22.69 28.40 -51.29
C LEU A 21 -23.98 27.59 -51.48
N VAL A 22 -23.89 26.26 -51.51
CA VAL A 22 -25.05 25.36 -51.59
C VAL A 22 -25.79 25.35 -50.25
N ALA A 23 -25.06 25.25 -49.14
CA ALA A 23 -25.64 25.39 -47.80
C ALA A 23 -26.26 26.79 -47.55
N GLN A 24 -25.75 27.84 -48.21
CA GLN A 24 -26.29 29.21 -48.09
C GLN A 24 -27.54 29.46 -48.94
N LYS A 25 -27.71 28.75 -50.06
CA LYS A 25 -28.85 28.88 -50.98
C LYS A 25 -29.40 27.50 -51.38
N PRO A 26 -29.97 26.74 -50.42
CA PRO A 26 -30.42 25.37 -50.67
C PRO A 26 -31.54 25.33 -51.71
N ARG A 27 -31.47 24.35 -52.60
CA ARG A 27 -32.48 24.01 -53.61
C ARG A 27 -33.05 22.62 -53.35
N ARG A 28 -34.20 22.32 -53.95
CA ARG A 28 -34.80 20.98 -53.89
C ARG A 28 -33.84 19.97 -54.55
N GLY A 29 -33.52 18.89 -53.84
CA GLY A 29 -32.58 17.85 -54.28
C GLY A 29 -31.19 17.96 -53.66
N ASP A 30 -30.86 19.08 -53.00
CA ASP A 30 -29.60 19.22 -52.28
C ASP A 30 -29.56 18.32 -51.05
N ARG A 31 -28.43 17.65 -50.83
CA ARG A 31 -28.24 16.78 -49.65
C ARG A 31 -28.07 17.63 -48.41
N SER A 32 -28.79 17.26 -47.36
CA SER A 32 -28.69 17.89 -46.04
C SER A 32 -28.47 16.78 -45.02
N PRO A 33 -27.29 16.66 -44.40
CA PRO A 33 -27.05 15.61 -43.39
C PRO A 33 -28.09 15.63 -42.26
N ARG A 34 -28.51 16.83 -41.83
CA ARG A 34 -29.59 16.98 -40.84
C ARG A 34 -30.93 16.48 -41.36
N GLY A 35 -31.26 16.75 -42.63
CA GLY A 35 -32.48 16.27 -43.26
C GLY A 35 -32.47 14.76 -43.48
N GLU A 36 -31.33 14.21 -43.89
CA GLU A 36 -31.11 12.77 -44.06
C GLU A 36 -31.24 12.03 -42.72
N ASP A 37 -30.62 12.50 -41.63
CA ASP A 37 -30.76 11.91 -40.30
C ASP A 37 -32.22 11.93 -39.79
N ARG A 38 -32.94 13.04 -39.98
CA ARG A 38 -34.37 13.15 -39.64
C ARG A 38 -35.22 12.18 -40.45
N TYR A 39 -34.91 12.07 -41.74
CA TYR A 39 -35.60 11.16 -42.64
C TYR A 39 -35.34 9.69 -42.29
N LEU A 40 -34.10 9.32 -41.93
CA LEU A 40 -33.75 7.98 -41.46
C LEU A 40 -34.50 7.60 -40.17
N PHE A 41 -34.67 8.53 -39.24
CA PHE A 41 -35.48 8.29 -38.04
C PHE A 41 -36.95 8.00 -38.41
N LEU A 42 -37.52 8.76 -39.34
CA LEU A 42 -38.87 8.52 -39.85
C LEU A 42 -38.98 7.18 -40.59
N GLU A 43 -38.02 6.83 -41.44
CA GLU A 43 -37.99 5.54 -42.12
C GLU A 43 -37.91 4.37 -41.13
N ALA A 44 -37.10 4.50 -40.06
CA ALA A 44 -37.01 3.50 -39.01
C ALA A 44 -38.36 3.32 -38.29
N LEU A 45 -39.07 4.42 -38.01
CA LEU A 45 -40.41 4.40 -37.42
C LEU A 45 -41.43 3.72 -38.35
N LEU A 46 -41.45 4.07 -39.64
CA LEU A 46 -42.37 3.50 -40.64
C LEU A 46 -42.07 2.03 -40.95
N SER A 47 -40.82 1.61 -40.81
CA SER A 47 -40.38 0.23 -41.05
C SER A 47 -40.69 -0.70 -39.89
N ALA A 48 -40.87 -0.17 -38.68
CA ALA A 48 -41.19 -0.97 -37.50
C ALA A 48 -42.59 -1.57 -37.59
N ARG A 49 -42.68 -2.91 -37.70
CA ARG A 49 -43.96 -3.62 -37.87
C ARG A 49 -44.66 -3.99 -36.56
N ARG A 50 -43.88 -4.29 -35.53
CA ARG A 50 -44.39 -4.83 -34.25
C ARG A 50 -43.98 -4.01 -33.04
N CYS A 51 -42.71 -3.61 -32.98
CA CYS A 51 -42.16 -2.86 -31.86
C CYS A 51 -41.12 -1.90 -32.40
N PHE A 52 -41.18 -0.64 -31.94
CA PHE A 52 -40.15 0.35 -32.19
C PHE A 52 -39.45 0.66 -30.87
N TYR A 53 -38.24 0.14 -30.71
CA TYR A 53 -37.47 0.26 -29.47
C TYR A 53 -36.44 1.40 -29.59
N LEU A 54 -36.48 2.34 -28.66
CA LEU A 54 -35.55 3.46 -28.56
C LEU A 54 -34.85 3.44 -27.21
N SER A 55 -33.55 3.71 -27.22
CA SER A 55 -32.76 3.85 -26.00
C SER A 55 -31.78 5.02 -26.12
N TYR A 56 -31.56 5.73 -25.02
CA TYR A 56 -30.58 6.80 -24.93
C TYR A 56 -29.93 6.82 -23.54
N ILE A 57 -28.77 7.46 -23.42
CA ILE A 57 -28.11 7.68 -22.14
C ILE A 57 -28.76 8.92 -21.50
N GLY A 58 -29.64 8.69 -20.52
CA GLY A 58 -30.40 9.76 -19.87
C GLY A 58 -29.71 10.41 -18.67
N GLN A 59 -28.56 9.89 -18.21
CA GLN A 59 -27.80 10.42 -17.08
C GLN A 59 -26.30 10.31 -17.34
N SER A 60 -25.54 11.29 -16.86
CA SER A 60 -24.08 11.26 -16.87
C SER A 60 -23.55 10.26 -15.84
N VAL A 61 -22.65 9.37 -16.27
CA VAL A 61 -22.03 8.35 -15.39
C VAL A 61 -21.09 8.99 -14.34
N ARG A 62 -20.70 10.27 -14.52
CA ARG A 62 -19.76 10.96 -13.61
C ARG A 62 -20.45 11.66 -12.45
N ASP A 63 -21.51 12.40 -12.73
CA ASP A 63 -22.14 13.33 -11.79
C ASP A 63 -23.67 13.14 -11.69
N ASN A 64 -24.21 12.10 -12.34
CA ASN A 64 -25.63 11.76 -12.33
C ASN A 64 -26.56 12.86 -12.88
N SER A 65 -26.01 13.88 -13.55
CA SER A 65 -26.80 14.95 -14.17
C SER A 65 -27.69 14.40 -15.30
N PRO A 66 -28.92 14.91 -15.47
CA PRO A 66 -29.81 14.46 -16.53
C PRO A 66 -29.29 14.89 -17.91
N LEU A 67 -29.34 13.96 -18.86
CA LEU A 67 -29.01 14.21 -20.26
C LEU A 67 -30.30 14.11 -21.08
N PRO A 68 -30.64 15.15 -21.86
CA PRO A 68 -31.85 15.11 -22.69
C PRO A 68 -31.69 14.06 -23.79
N PRO A 69 -32.79 13.44 -24.24
CA PRO A 69 -32.77 12.60 -25.43
C PRO A 69 -32.45 13.42 -26.69
N SER A 70 -32.23 12.73 -27.82
CA SER A 70 -32.19 13.40 -29.12
C SER A 70 -33.49 14.16 -29.37
N VAL A 71 -33.41 15.33 -30.03
CA VAL A 71 -34.58 16.15 -30.38
C VAL A 71 -35.66 15.35 -31.11
N LEU A 72 -35.28 14.37 -31.95
CA LEU A 72 -36.25 13.54 -32.69
C LEU A 72 -37.03 12.57 -31.80
N VAL A 73 -36.40 12.10 -30.72
CA VAL A 73 -37.06 11.26 -29.73
C VAL A 73 -38.01 12.12 -28.90
N ASP A 74 -37.60 13.34 -28.53
CA ASP A 74 -38.43 14.30 -27.81
C ASP A 74 -39.66 14.72 -28.64
N GLU A 75 -39.47 15.10 -29.92
CA GLU A 75 -40.54 15.42 -30.86
C GLU A 75 -41.54 14.26 -31.04
N LEU A 76 -41.04 13.01 -31.09
CA LEU A 76 -41.90 11.82 -31.18
C LEU A 76 -42.74 11.64 -29.91
N LEU A 77 -42.12 11.79 -28.74
CA LEU A 77 -42.83 11.71 -27.46
C LEU A 77 -43.90 12.80 -27.36
N ASP A 78 -43.58 14.04 -27.72
CA ASP A 78 -44.51 15.17 -27.71
C ASP A 78 -45.70 14.94 -28.65
N MET A 79 -45.46 14.40 -29.84
CA MET A 79 -46.53 14.04 -30.78
C MET A 79 -47.48 12.98 -30.19
N ILE A 80 -46.92 11.98 -29.50
CA ILE A 80 -47.71 10.95 -28.81
C ILE A 80 -48.53 11.56 -27.66
N GLU A 81 -48.00 12.52 -26.91
CA GLU A 81 -48.76 13.19 -25.84
C GLU A 81 -49.87 14.12 -26.37
N LEU A 82 -49.72 14.67 -27.57
CA LEU A 82 -50.77 15.47 -28.22
C LEU A 82 -51.91 14.62 -28.78
N GLY A 83 -51.62 13.41 -29.28
CA GLY A 83 -52.59 12.55 -29.95
C GLY A 83 -53.33 11.58 -29.03
N TRP A 84 -52.80 11.29 -27.83
CA TRP A 84 -53.31 10.25 -26.95
C TRP A 84 -53.30 10.67 -25.49
N THR A 85 -54.20 10.07 -24.71
CA THR A 85 -54.29 10.25 -23.25
C THR A 85 -54.28 8.89 -22.56
N ALA A 86 -53.78 8.84 -21.32
CA ALA A 86 -53.80 7.63 -20.53
C ALA A 86 -55.22 7.38 -19.96
N GLU A 87 -55.65 6.13 -19.90
CA GLU A 87 -57.00 5.75 -19.43
C GLU A 87 -57.28 6.17 -17.97
N ASP A 88 -56.23 6.28 -17.15
CA ASP A 88 -56.29 6.71 -15.75
C ASP A 88 -56.02 8.21 -15.56
N GLY A 89 -55.83 8.97 -16.65
CA GLY A 89 -55.45 10.39 -16.61
C GLY A 89 -54.00 10.67 -16.21
N GLY A 90 -53.14 9.65 -16.12
CA GLY A 90 -51.72 9.80 -15.78
C GLY A 90 -50.87 10.38 -16.93
N ALA A 91 -49.65 10.81 -16.61
CA ALA A 91 -48.70 11.29 -17.61
C ALA A 91 -48.25 10.16 -18.56
N LEU A 92 -48.34 10.39 -19.87
CA LEU A 92 -48.05 9.36 -20.87
C LEU A 92 -46.53 9.15 -21.03
N ARG A 93 -45.72 10.21 -20.96
CA ARG A 93 -44.25 10.12 -21.02
C ARG A 93 -43.63 9.23 -19.93
N SER A 94 -44.13 9.26 -18.69
CA SER A 94 -43.63 8.36 -17.64
C SER A 94 -43.99 6.89 -17.87
N ARG A 95 -45.06 6.63 -18.63
CA ARG A 95 -45.47 5.28 -19.05
C ARG A 95 -44.72 4.78 -20.29
N LEU A 96 -44.11 5.64 -21.08
CA LEU A 96 -43.34 5.26 -22.28
C LEU A 96 -41.84 5.15 -22.00
N VAL A 97 -41.30 6.02 -21.14
CA VAL A 97 -39.88 6.08 -20.84
C VAL A 97 -39.57 5.24 -19.60
N THR A 98 -38.81 4.16 -19.77
CA THR A 98 -38.32 3.35 -18.65
C THR A 98 -36.91 3.78 -18.27
N GLN A 99 -36.71 4.22 -17.02
CA GLN A 99 -35.40 4.58 -16.51
C GLN A 99 -34.68 3.34 -15.96
N HIS A 100 -33.65 2.89 -16.68
CA HIS A 100 -32.83 1.75 -16.29
C HIS A 100 -31.81 2.12 -15.18
N ARG A 101 -31.52 1.16 -14.28
CA ARG A 101 -30.51 1.30 -13.23
C ARG A 101 -29.10 1.14 -13.79
N LEU A 102 -28.15 1.90 -13.21
CA LEU A 102 -26.74 1.94 -13.64
C LEU A 102 -26.04 0.57 -13.53
N GLN A 103 -26.25 -0.14 -12.43
CA GLN A 103 -25.62 -1.44 -12.19
C GLN A 103 -26.52 -2.58 -12.68
N PRO A 104 -25.98 -3.54 -13.46
CA PRO A 104 -26.78 -4.62 -14.04
C PRO A 104 -27.28 -5.62 -12.98
N PHE A 105 -26.66 -5.66 -11.80
CA PHE A 105 -27.08 -6.47 -10.65
C PHE A 105 -27.98 -5.71 -9.67
N SER A 106 -28.50 -4.53 -10.03
CA SER A 106 -29.47 -3.83 -9.18
C SER A 106 -30.66 -4.72 -8.85
N GLN A 107 -31.08 -4.75 -7.57
CA GLN A 107 -32.23 -5.53 -7.10
C GLN A 107 -33.51 -5.28 -7.89
N ALA A 108 -33.67 -4.07 -8.43
CA ALA A 108 -34.82 -3.71 -9.24
C ALA A 108 -35.02 -4.61 -10.48
N TYR A 109 -33.98 -5.28 -10.97
CA TYR A 109 -34.07 -6.20 -12.11
C TYR A 109 -34.42 -7.65 -11.75
N PHE A 110 -34.37 -8.01 -10.46
CA PHE A 110 -34.49 -9.39 -9.98
C PHE A 110 -35.58 -9.58 -8.90
N GLN A 111 -36.21 -8.49 -8.45
CA GLN A 111 -37.36 -8.56 -7.54
C GLN A 111 -38.64 -8.85 -8.34
N GLN A 112 -39.40 -9.86 -7.92
CA GLN A 112 -40.74 -10.10 -8.45
C GLN A 112 -41.62 -8.88 -8.18
N ALA A 113 -42.31 -8.42 -9.22
CA ALA A 113 -42.95 -7.12 -9.24
C ALA A 113 -44.03 -6.96 -8.15
N ALA A 114 -43.70 -6.28 -7.06
CA ALA A 114 -44.67 -5.87 -6.04
C ALA A 114 -45.31 -4.50 -6.37
N GLN A 115 -44.81 -3.78 -7.39
CA GLN A 115 -45.27 -2.45 -7.81
C GLN A 115 -45.28 -2.34 -9.35
N GLU A 116 -46.19 -1.55 -9.93
CA GLU A 116 -46.35 -1.43 -11.39
C GLU A 116 -45.09 -0.94 -12.13
N GLU A 117 -44.26 -0.09 -11.52
CA GLU A 117 -42.97 0.34 -12.08
C GLU A 117 -41.93 -0.80 -12.20
N SER A 118 -42.05 -1.83 -11.35
CA SER A 118 -41.12 -2.97 -11.34
C SER A 118 -41.41 -4.00 -12.43
N VAL A 119 -42.56 -3.91 -13.11
CA VAL A 119 -42.94 -4.88 -14.17
C VAL A 119 -42.01 -4.79 -15.40
N ARG A 120 -41.39 -3.63 -15.64
CA ARG A 120 -40.53 -3.40 -16.82
C ARG A 120 -39.05 -3.54 -16.55
N LEU A 121 -38.65 -3.59 -15.28
CA LEU A 121 -37.27 -3.80 -14.88
C LEU A 121 -37.09 -5.29 -14.56
N PHE A 122 -36.63 -6.04 -15.55
CA PHE A 122 -36.28 -7.44 -15.37
C PHE A 122 -34.94 -7.75 -16.04
N SER A 123 -34.29 -8.82 -15.61
CA SER A 123 -33.10 -9.35 -16.24
C SER A 123 -33.18 -10.87 -16.35
N TYR A 124 -32.75 -11.39 -17.50
CA TYR A 124 -32.56 -12.82 -17.72
C TYR A 124 -31.15 -13.29 -17.32
N ALA A 125 -30.31 -12.40 -16.80
CA ALA A 125 -28.91 -12.69 -16.45
C ALA A 125 -28.82 -13.38 -15.08
N GLU A 126 -29.08 -14.68 -15.04
CA GLU A 126 -29.07 -15.49 -13.81
C GLU A 126 -27.76 -15.37 -13.00
N HIS A 127 -26.61 -15.27 -13.68
CA HIS A 127 -25.30 -15.11 -13.04
C HIS A 127 -25.18 -13.85 -12.16
N LEU A 128 -26.09 -12.88 -12.30
CA LEU A 128 -26.13 -11.65 -11.50
C LEU A 128 -27.06 -11.76 -10.27
N CYS A 129 -27.88 -12.80 -10.16
CA CYS A 129 -28.82 -12.98 -9.04
C CYS A 129 -28.12 -12.97 -7.68
N GLY A 130 -26.96 -13.64 -7.57
CA GLY A 130 -26.18 -13.68 -6.33
C GLY A 130 -25.68 -12.30 -5.89
N ALA A 131 -25.11 -11.54 -6.83
CA ALA A 131 -24.68 -10.15 -6.57
C ALA A 131 -25.87 -9.23 -6.24
N SER A 132 -27.03 -9.47 -6.86
CA SER A 132 -28.24 -8.71 -6.61
C SER A 132 -28.79 -8.92 -5.19
N ALA A 133 -28.82 -10.17 -4.73
CA ALA A 133 -29.31 -10.53 -3.40
C ALA A 133 -28.57 -9.83 -2.26
N VAL A 134 -27.28 -9.53 -2.46
CA VAL A 134 -26.43 -8.83 -1.48
C VAL A 134 -26.25 -7.33 -1.76
N SER A 135 -26.75 -6.83 -2.89
CA SER A 135 -26.65 -5.42 -3.27
C SER A 135 -27.31 -4.51 -2.20
N GLY A 136 -26.65 -3.41 -1.84
CA GLY A 136 -27.15 -2.48 -0.83
C GLY A 136 -27.03 -2.96 0.62
N ARG A 137 -26.56 -4.20 0.88
CA ARG A 137 -26.26 -4.70 2.23
C ARG A 137 -24.82 -4.34 2.64
N GLY A 138 -24.49 -3.05 2.56
CA GLY A 138 -23.15 -2.50 2.79
C GLY A 138 -22.66 -2.53 4.24
N THR A 139 -23.42 -3.11 5.16
CA THR A 139 -22.99 -3.33 6.55
C THR A 139 -22.42 -4.75 6.67
N GLN A 140 -21.24 -4.98 6.10
CA GLN A 140 -20.45 -6.16 6.48
C GLN A 140 -19.63 -5.79 7.72
N GLU A 141 -19.61 -6.68 8.70
CA GLU A 141 -18.69 -6.54 9.83
C GLU A 141 -17.24 -6.52 9.32
N PRO A 142 -16.34 -5.74 9.94
CA PRO A 142 -14.94 -5.70 9.55
C PRO A 142 -14.34 -7.10 9.56
N GLN A 143 -13.87 -7.58 8.40
CA GLN A 143 -13.30 -8.91 8.28
C GLN A 143 -11.78 -8.88 8.46
N SER A 144 -11.20 -9.98 8.93
CA SER A 144 -9.77 -10.27 8.77
C SER A 144 -9.61 -11.40 7.76
N PHE A 145 -8.49 -11.40 7.04
CA PHE A 145 -8.18 -12.50 6.12
C PHE A 145 -7.98 -13.85 6.83
N VAL A 146 -7.62 -13.81 8.12
CA VAL A 146 -7.55 -15.00 8.99
C VAL A 146 -8.56 -14.79 10.12
N PRO A 147 -9.86 -15.05 9.88
CA PRO A 147 -10.92 -14.78 10.86
C PRO A 147 -10.86 -15.74 12.06
N GLU A 148 -10.38 -16.96 11.84
CA GLU A 148 -10.12 -17.96 12.88
C GLU A 148 -8.61 -18.29 12.90
N PRO A 149 -8.01 -18.60 14.06
CA PRO A 149 -6.61 -18.99 14.14
C PRO A 149 -6.30 -20.17 13.22
N LEU A 150 -5.17 -20.08 12.51
CA LEU A 150 -4.66 -21.19 11.70
C LEU A 150 -4.31 -22.38 12.61
N PRO A 151 -4.33 -23.62 12.08
CA PRO A 151 -3.87 -24.79 12.81
C PRO A 151 -2.45 -24.60 13.35
N GLU A 152 -2.18 -25.21 14.50
CA GLU A 152 -0.88 -25.13 15.15
C GLU A 152 0.27 -25.44 14.17
N PRO A 153 1.37 -24.67 14.21
CA PRO A 153 2.56 -24.97 13.45
C PRO A 153 3.17 -26.33 13.84
N SER A 154 3.87 -26.96 12.89
CA SER A 154 4.62 -28.19 13.18
C SER A 154 5.74 -27.90 14.19
N ALA A 155 6.21 -28.94 14.88
CA ALA A 155 7.24 -28.80 15.91
C ALA A 155 8.56 -28.19 15.39
N GLU A 156 8.84 -28.28 14.10
CA GLU A 156 10.01 -27.67 13.44
C GLU A 156 10.03 -26.14 13.58
N TRP A 157 8.86 -25.50 13.65
CA TRP A 157 8.75 -24.05 13.87
C TRP A 157 9.19 -23.63 15.28
N ARG A 158 9.46 -24.58 16.19
CA ARG A 158 10.05 -24.30 17.50
C ARG A 158 11.59 -24.23 17.45
N ASP A 159 12.22 -24.72 16.39
CA ASP A 159 13.67 -24.56 16.16
C ASP A 159 13.90 -23.27 15.34
N VAL A 160 14.12 -22.16 16.06
CA VAL A 160 14.15 -20.80 15.49
C VAL A 160 15.57 -20.27 15.47
N SER A 161 15.98 -19.63 14.37
CA SER A 161 17.23 -18.85 14.34
C SER A 161 16.98 -17.41 14.82
N LEU A 162 18.00 -16.78 15.42
CA LEU A 162 17.90 -15.37 15.84
C LEU A 162 17.56 -14.44 14.66
N GLU A 163 18.10 -14.74 13.48
CA GLU A 163 17.79 -14.03 12.24
C GLU A 163 16.32 -14.21 11.83
N GLN A 164 15.77 -15.41 11.93
CA GLN A 164 14.36 -15.68 11.66
C GLN A 164 13.45 -14.90 12.62
N LEU A 165 13.79 -14.87 13.91
CA LEU A 165 13.03 -14.13 14.92
C LEU A 165 13.10 -12.61 14.66
N SER A 166 14.28 -12.10 14.29
CA SER A 166 14.50 -10.70 13.88
C SER A 166 13.67 -10.36 12.63
N ARG A 167 13.67 -11.24 11.62
CA ARG A 167 12.87 -11.09 10.40
C ARG A 167 11.37 -11.11 10.68
N PHE A 168 10.90 -11.97 11.58
CA PHE A 168 9.50 -11.98 12.00
C PHE A 168 9.10 -10.67 12.64
N TRP A 169 9.81 -10.23 13.69
CA TRP A 169 9.44 -9.01 14.41
C TRP A 169 9.60 -7.74 13.56
N ALA A 170 10.47 -7.77 12.55
CA ALA A 170 10.58 -6.67 11.59
C ALA A 170 9.29 -6.45 10.79
N HIS A 171 8.54 -7.51 10.45
CA HIS A 171 7.25 -7.44 9.75
C HIS A 171 6.42 -8.73 9.92
N PRO A 172 5.67 -8.88 11.05
CA PRO A 172 4.96 -10.11 11.37
C PRO A 172 3.92 -10.53 10.33
N CYS A 173 3.20 -9.56 9.74
CA CYS A 173 2.17 -9.82 8.74
C CYS A 173 2.76 -10.36 7.44
N GLU A 174 3.84 -9.72 6.96
CA GLU A 174 4.60 -10.22 5.82
C GLU A 174 5.16 -11.62 6.11
N TYR A 175 5.68 -11.85 7.32
CA TYR A 175 6.25 -13.14 7.69
C TYR A 175 5.19 -14.25 7.68
N LEU A 176 4.02 -14.04 8.30
CA LEU A 176 2.91 -14.99 8.28
C LEU A 176 2.47 -15.31 6.84
N LEU A 177 2.21 -14.27 6.03
CA LEU A 177 1.73 -14.44 4.67
C LEU A 177 2.78 -15.13 3.79
N LYS A 178 4.04 -14.70 3.82
CA LYS A 178 5.10 -15.28 2.98
C LYS A 178 5.57 -16.65 3.45
N GLN A 179 5.93 -16.79 4.73
CA GLN A 179 6.64 -17.98 5.23
C GLN A 179 5.68 -19.11 5.60
N ARG A 180 4.52 -18.81 6.20
CA ARG A 180 3.56 -19.83 6.64
C ARG A 180 2.50 -20.12 5.57
N LEU A 181 1.98 -19.09 4.90
CA LEU A 181 0.90 -19.24 3.91
C LEU A 181 1.39 -19.29 2.45
N GLY A 182 2.66 -19.01 2.18
CA GLY A 182 3.22 -19.02 0.82
C GLY A 182 2.68 -17.92 -0.10
N VAL A 183 2.06 -16.88 0.46
CA VAL A 183 1.51 -15.74 -0.26
C VAL A 183 2.60 -14.68 -0.42
N SER A 184 3.03 -14.48 -1.66
CA SER A 184 3.94 -13.41 -2.03
C SER A 184 3.27 -12.48 -3.04
N PHE A 185 3.36 -11.19 -2.79
CA PHE A 185 3.01 -10.18 -3.79
C PHE A 185 4.23 -9.92 -4.66
N ASP A 186 4.12 -10.19 -5.95
CA ASP A 186 5.12 -9.75 -6.92
C ASP A 186 5.16 -8.22 -6.89
N HIS A 187 6.30 -7.68 -6.49
CA HIS A 187 6.60 -6.29 -6.76
C HIS A 187 6.72 -6.18 -8.27
N LYS A 188 5.73 -5.56 -8.91
CA LYS A 188 5.90 -5.13 -10.30
C LYS A 188 7.15 -4.27 -10.30
N ASP A 189 8.18 -4.71 -11.01
CA ASP A 189 9.38 -3.91 -11.24
C ASP A 189 8.91 -2.50 -11.60
N GLY A 190 9.44 -1.51 -10.87
CA GLY A 190 9.14 -0.12 -11.16
C GLY A 190 9.35 0.10 -12.65
N LEU A 191 8.44 0.83 -13.29
CA LEU A 191 8.64 1.22 -14.68
C LEU A 191 10.03 1.87 -14.78
N LEU A 192 10.86 1.41 -15.71
CA LEU A 192 12.11 2.06 -16.01
C LEU A 192 11.83 3.53 -16.28
N ASP A 193 12.60 4.41 -15.65
CA ASP A 193 12.45 5.83 -15.92
C ASP A 193 12.74 6.07 -17.40
N THR A 194 11.89 6.88 -18.02
CA THR A 194 12.03 7.27 -19.43
C THR A 194 12.90 8.52 -19.57
N ARG A 195 13.38 9.06 -18.46
CA ARG A 195 14.20 10.27 -18.38
C ARG A 195 15.46 10.02 -17.57
N GLU A 196 16.50 10.78 -17.90
CA GLU A 196 17.71 10.86 -17.09
C GLU A 196 17.42 11.50 -15.72
N PRO A 197 18.17 11.13 -14.67
CA PRO A 197 17.96 11.66 -13.33
C PRO A 197 18.37 13.14 -13.26
N PHE A 198 17.42 14.02 -12.91
CA PHE A 198 17.71 15.42 -12.59
C PHE A 198 18.00 15.66 -11.10
N ALA A 199 17.71 14.65 -10.27
CA ALA A 199 17.98 14.65 -8.84
C ALA A 199 18.26 13.22 -8.36
N LEU A 200 19.03 13.10 -7.28
CA LEU A 200 19.17 11.84 -6.55
C LEU A 200 17.92 11.57 -5.74
N ASP A 201 17.13 10.59 -6.17
CA ASP A 201 16.03 10.04 -5.38
C ASP A 201 16.56 9.36 -4.10
N GLY A 202 15.65 8.96 -3.21
CA GLY A 202 16.01 8.37 -1.93
C GLY A 202 16.78 7.05 -2.02
N LEU A 203 16.42 6.18 -2.96
CA LEU A 203 17.05 4.87 -3.15
C LEU A 203 18.44 5.02 -3.78
N SER A 204 18.53 5.80 -4.86
CA SER A 204 19.79 6.10 -5.55
C SER A 204 20.79 6.81 -4.62
N ARG A 205 20.31 7.73 -3.78
CA ARG A 205 21.14 8.38 -2.75
C ARG A 205 21.62 7.39 -1.70
N TRP A 206 20.74 6.49 -1.25
CA TRP A 206 21.12 5.47 -0.27
C TRP A 206 22.19 4.54 -0.84
N ALA A 207 22.01 4.06 -2.08
CA ALA A 207 22.97 3.19 -2.77
C ALA A 207 24.34 3.88 -2.93
N LEU A 208 24.37 5.08 -3.52
CA LEU A 208 25.58 5.90 -3.64
C LEU A 208 26.25 6.11 -2.27
N GLY A 209 25.47 6.39 -1.23
CA GLY A 209 25.99 6.57 0.12
C GLY A 209 26.65 5.31 0.70
N GLN A 210 26.09 4.12 0.46
CA GLN A 210 26.71 2.86 0.89
C GLN A 210 28.04 2.62 0.16
N ASP A 211 28.08 2.84 -1.15
CA ASP A 211 29.27 2.63 -1.96
C ASP A 211 30.41 3.56 -1.51
N LEU A 212 30.10 4.85 -1.32
CA LEU A 212 31.07 5.85 -0.83
C LEU A 212 31.55 5.54 0.58
N LEU A 213 30.68 5.05 1.47
CA LEU A 213 31.07 4.65 2.82
C LEU A 213 32.00 3.44 2.80
N ALA A 214 31.69 2.42 2.00
CA ALA A 214 32.54 1.24 1.88
C ALA A 214 33.95 1.65 1.42
N ALA A 215 34.04 2.45 0.36
CA ALA A 215 35.31 2.98 -0.13
C ALA A 215 36.06 3.82 0.93
N ALA A 216 35.37 4.73 1.61
CA ALA A 216 35.97 5.57 2.65
C ALA A 216 36.54 4.75 3.81
N ARG A 217 35.91 3.62 4.16
CA ARG A 217 36.40 2.71 5.21
C ARG A 217 37.60 1.88 4.79
N HIS A 218 37.75 1.59 3.50
CA HIS A 218 38.93 0.93 2.96
C HIS A 218 40.10 1.90 2.73
N GLY A 219 39.91 3.19 3.00
CA GLY A 219 40.96 4.20 2.84
C GLY A 219 41.16 4.66 1.39
N GLU A 220 40.17 4.45 0.52
CA GLU A 220 40.22 4.91 -0.86
C GLU A 220 40.31 6.44 -0.93
N THR A 221 41.22 6.94 -1.75
CA THR A 221 41.52 8.38 -1.85
C THR A 221 40.63 9.11 -2.86
N ASP A 222 40.13 8.44 -3.90
CA ASP A 222 39.27 9.04 -4.92
C ASP A 222 37.80 8.57 -4.84
N LEU A 223 37.13 8.95 -3.75
CA LEU A 223 35.70 8.75 -3.58
C LEU A 223 34.86 9.40 -4.68
N LEU A 224 35.36 10.49 -5.27
CA LEU A 224 34.60 11.24 -6.28
C LEU A 224 34.58 10.48 -7.61
N GLU A 225 35.71 9.93 -8.04
CA GLU A 225 35.77 9.10 -9.25
C GLU A 225 34.85 7.88 -9.14
N LEU A 226 34.85 7.19 -7.99
CA LEU A 226 33.94 6.07 -7.74
C LEU A 226 32.48 6.50 -7.85
N GLY A 227 32.12 7.61 -7.20
CA GLY A 227 30.75 8.12 -7.26
C GLY A 227 30.28 8.49 -8.67
N ARG A 228 31.16 9.05 -9.51
CA ARG A 228 30.88 9.33 -10.93
C ARG A 228 30.59 8.07 -11.73
N ALA A 229 31.29 6.97 -11.44
CA ALA A 229 31.15 5.71 -12.16
C ALA A 229 29.83 4.97 -11.86
N THR A 230 29.08 5.37 -10.82
CA THR A 230 27.85 4.66 -10.40
C THR A 230 26.64 4.87 -11.32
N GLY A 231 26.62 5.95 -12.10
CA GLY A 231 25.47 6.30 -12.96
C GLY A 231 24.24 6.86 -12.22
N TYR A 232 24.30 7.06 -10.90
CA TYR A 232 23.17 7.62 -10.13
C TYR A 232 23.04 9.15 -10.21
N LEU A 233 24.11 9.84 -10.61
CA LEU A 233 24.22 11.29 -10.50
C LEU A 233 23.55 12.01 -11.68
N PRO A 234 22.91 13.17 -11.44
CA PRO A 234 22.51 14.07 -12.51
C PRO A 234 23.72 14.57 -13.32
N HIS A 235 23.49 14.90 -14.58
CA HIS A 235 24.55 15.43 -15.45
C HIS A 235 25.04 16.82 -15.00
N GLY A 236 26.33 17.08 -15.26
CA GLY A 236 26.97 18.38 -15.06
C GLY A 236 27.24 18.76 -13.59
N GLU A 237 27.40 20.06 -13.34
CA GLU A 237 27.79 20.60 -12.02
C GLU A 237 26.79 20.28 -10.89
N ALA A 238 25.50 20.10 -11.22
CA ALA A 238 24.51 19.70 -10.23
C ALA A 238 24.85 18.33 -9.62
N GLY A 239 25.29 17.37 -10.44
CA GLY A 239 25.78 16.06 -9.99
C GLY A 239 27.05 16.17 -9.17
N GLU A 240 28.00 17.00 -9.58
CA GLU A 240 29.26 17.22 -8.86
C GLU A 240 29.05 17.81 -7.46
N VAL A 241 28.14 18.79 -7.32
CA VAL A 241 27.79 19.36 -6.01
C VAL A 241 27.15 18.30 -5.10
N LEU A 242 26.23 17.49 -5.62
CA LEU A 242 25.60 16.41 -4.87
C LEU A 242 26.61 15.34 -4.45
N LEU A 243 27.48 14.93 -5.36
CA LEU A 243 28.53 13.94 -5.09
C LEU A 243 29.48 14.42 -3.99
N ARG A 244 30.01 15.65 -4.08
CA ARG A 244 30.89 16.20 -3.03
C ARG A 244 30.19 16.24 -1.67
N ARG A 245 28.89 16.53 -1.64
CA ARG A 245 28.09 16.53 -0.41
C ARG A 245 27.99 15.12 0.18
N GLU A 246 27.60 14.13 -0.62
CA GLU A 246 27.43 12.74 -0.14
C GLU A 246 28.77 12.10 0.20
N ALA A 247 29.83 12.31 -0.59
CA ALA A 247 31.19 11.86 -0.28
C ALA A 247 31.70 12.47 1.04
N GLY A 248 31.47 13.78 1.25
CA GLY A 248 31.82 14.43 2.50
C GLY A 248 31.06 13.87 3.72
N LYS A 249 29.79 13.46 3.56
CA LYS A 249 29.05 12.78 4.63
C LYS A 249 29.59 11.39 4.91
N ALA A 250 29.82 10.59 3.85
CA ALA A 250 30.36 9.25 3.96
C ALA A 250 31.73 9.27 4.65
N GLN A 251 32.61 10.21 4.28
CA GLN A 251 33.92 10.39 4.91
C GLN A 251 33.81 10.74 6.39
N ARG A 252 32.96 11.72 6.75
CA ARG A 252 32.75 12.10 8.17
C ARG A 252 32.20 10.93 8.98
N PHE A 253 31.26 10.18 8.42
CA PHE A 253 30.71 9.00 9.07
C PHE A 253 31.76 7.90 9.23
N ALA A 254 32.58 7.63 8.20
CA ALA A 254 33.68 6.67 8.26
C ALA A 254 34.70 7.03 9.36
N SER A 255 35.12 8.30 9.43
CA SER A 255 36.01 8.80 10.49
C SER A 255 35.41 8.70 11.89
N SER A 256 34.11 8.99 12.04
CA SER A 256 33.41 8.81 13.31
C SER A 256 33.29 7.34 13.70
N LEU A 257 32.98 6.48 12.74
CA LEU A 257 32.83 5.04 12.93
C LEU A 257 34.16 4.38 13.33
N ALA A 258 35.28 4.82 12.75
CA ALA A 258 36.61 4.36 13.11
C ALA A 258 36.98 4.67 14.58
N ARG A 259 36.45 5.77 15.14
CA ARG A 259 36.61 6.11 16.57
C ARG A 259 35.68 5.31 17.48
N PHE A 260 34.49 4.97 16.97
CA PHE A 260 33.48 4.20 17.71
C PHE A 260 33.82 2.71 17.80
N LEU A 261 34.30 2.12 16.71
CA LEU A 261 34.59 0.69 16.66
C LEU A 261 35.87 0.38 17.46
N PRO A 262 35.90 -0.77 18.17
CA PRO A 262 37.12 -1.23 18.81
C PRO A 262 38.17 -1.58 17.73
N SER A 263 39.45 -1.47 18.10
CA SER A 263 40.57 -1.79 17.20
C SER A 263 40.61 -3.26 16.79
N GLU A 264 40.10 -4.14 17.64
CA GLU A 264 40.03 -5.58 17.41
C GLU A 264 38.67 -6.12 17.85
N LEU A 265 38.11 -7.01 17.02
CA LEU A 265 36.88 -7.74 17.32
C LEU A 265 37.21 -9.19 17.63
N LEU A 266 36.56 -9.74 18.65
CA LEU A 266 36.61 -11.15 18.98
C LEU A 266 35.91 -11.98 17.90
N ALA A 267 36.30 -13.25 17.82
CA ALA A 267 35.66 -14.21 16.91
C ALA A 267 34.16 -14.33 17.19
N PRO A 268 33.32 -14.52 16.15
CA PRO A 268 31.91 -14.84 16.32
C PRO A 268 31.67 -15.97 17.31
N GLN A 269 30.75 -15.78 18.25
CA GLN A 269 30.38 -16.81 19.21
C GLN A 269 29.04 -17.45 18.84
N PRO A 270 29.02 -18.68 18.31
CA PRO A 270 27.78 -19.41 18.10
C PRO A 270 27.14 -19.79 19.44
N PHE A 271 25.82 -19.82 19.46
CA PHE A 271 25.06 -20.24 20.63
C PHE A 271 23.84 -21.08 20.23
N ARG A 272 23.37 -21.88 21.18
CA ARG A 272 22.11 -22.60 21.11
C ARG A 272 21.48 -22.59 22.50
N LEU A 273 20.31 -22.00 22.61
CA LEU A 273 19.56 -21.85 23.86
C LEU A 273 18.30 -22.71 23.80
N ALA A 274 18.01 -23.41 24.90
CA ALA A 274 16.70 -24.03 25.11
C ALA A 274 15.86 -23.06 25.96
N LEU A 275 14.77 -22.54 25.40
CA LEU A 275 13.94 -21.50 25.97
C LEU A 275 12.50 -22.00 26.05
N GLY A 276 12.20 -22.74 27.13
CA GLY A 276 10.94 -23.49 27.24
C GLY A 276 10.83 -24.55 26.16
N GLU A 277 9.80 -24.47 25.32
CA GLU A 277 9.59 -25.39 24.19
C GLU A 277 10.40 -25.03 22.95
N PHE A 278 11.02 -23.85 22.92
CA PHE A 278 11.76 -23.35 21.76
C PHE A 278 13.25 -23.66 21.85
N ARG A 279 13.88 -23.84 20.70
CA ARG A 279 15.34 -23.82 20.57
C ARG A 279 15.74 -22.61 19.74
N LEU A 280 16.44 -21.68 20.36
CA LEU A 280 16.96 -20.49 19.69
C LEU A 280 18.42 -20.70 19.33
N SER A 281 18.78 -20.48 18.07
CA SER A 281 20.16 -20.63 17.58
C SER A 281 20.65 -19.39 16.84
N GLY A 282 21.96 -19.14 16.88
CA GLY A 282 22.54 -17.98 16.21
C GLY A 282 24.02 -17.80 16.50
N ALA A 283 24.57 -16.66 16.10
CA ALA A 283 25.93 -16.27 16.42
C ALA A 283 25.98 -14.80 16.84
N LEU A 284 26.69 -14.52 17.93
CA LEU A 284 26.99 -13.17 18.38
C LEU A 284 28.23 -12.68 17.64
N ASN A 285 28.04 -11.72 16.74
CA ASN A 285 29.08 -11.10 15.93
C ASN A 285 29.48 -9.74 16.49
N HIS A 286 30.62 -9.21 16.02
CA HIS A 286 31.11 -7.86 16.36
C HIS A 286 31.29 -7.64 17.87
N LEU A 287 31.94 -8.60 18.53
CA LEU A 287 32.19 -8.59 19.97
C LEU A 287 33.55 -7.96 20.31
N SER A 288 33.63 -7.30 21.45
CA SER A 288 34.88 -6.94 22.14
C SER A 288 34.67 -7.16 23.65
N PRO A 289 35.71 -7.03 24.49
CA PRO A 289 35.53 -7.11 25.94
C PRO A 289 34.51 -6.12 26.51
N GLN A 290 34.30 -4.98 25.84
CA GLN A 290 33.33 -3.95 26.23
C GLN A 290 31.89 -4.27 25.82
N GLY A 291 31.68 -5.20 24.89
CA GLY A 291 30.35 -5.62 24.46
C GLY A 291 30.22 -5.86 22.96
N ARG A 292 28.98 -5.76 22.45
CA ARG A 292 28.66 -5.96 21.03
C ARG A 292 28.46 -4.63 20.31
N TYR A 293 29.05 -4.47 19.12
CA TYR A 293 28.96 -3.24 18.34
C TYR A 293 28.06 -3.41 17.11
N SER A 294 27.28 -2.39 16.80
CA SER A 294 26.46 -2.31 15.60
C SER A 294 26.46 -0.90 15.07
N TYR A 295 26.37 -0.73 13.76
CA TYR A 295 26.29 0.58 13.14
C TYR A 295 25.43 0.56 11.88
N ARG A 296 24.95 1.73 11.48
CA ARG A 296 24.18 1.92 10.26
C ARG A 296 24.49 3.27 9.65
N TYR A 297 24.70 3.29 8.33
CA TYR A 297 24.68 4.53 7.58
C TYR A 297 23.26 4.86 7.17
N GLY A 298 22.63 5.75 7.92
CA GLY A 298 21.22 6.10 7.84
C GLY A 298 20.51 6.01 9.20
N ALA A 299 19.26 6.46 9.22
CA ALA A 299 18.43 6.51 10.42
C ALA A 299 18.13 5.12 11.02
N LEU A 300 17.94 5.07 12.33
CA LEU A 300 17.45 3.88 13.01
C LEU A 300 16.00 3.60 12.56
N ARG A 301 15.69 2.34 12.26
CA ARG A 301 14.34 1.87 11.87
C ARG A 301 14.01 0.61 12.65
N THR A 302 12.73 0.28 12.77
CA THR A 302 12.20 -0.87 13.52
C THR A 302 12.94 -2.18 13.27
N LYS A 303 13.17 -2.54 12.00
CA LYS A 303 13.95 -3.75 11.66
C LYS A 303 15.31 -3.81 12.37
N PHE A 304 16.05 -2.71 12.37
CA PHE A 304 17.41 -2.67 12.95
C PHE A 304 17.39 -2.51 14.47
N LEU A 305 16.40 -1.78 14.98
CA LEU A 305 16.15 -1.67 16.42
C LEU A 305 15.86 -3.05 17.01
N LEU A 306 14.98 -3.82 16.37
CA LEU A 306 14.60 -5.16 16.83
C LEU A 306 15.72 -6.17 16.65
N ASP A 307 16.46 -6.10 15.54
CA ASP A 307 17.66 -6.90 15.35
C ASP A 307 18.68 -6.64 16.47
N TRP A 308 18.97 -5.37 16.75
CA TRP A 308 19.90 -4.96 17.80
C TRP A 308 19.41 -5.41 19.18
N TRP A 309 18.12 -5.26 19.46
CA TRP A 309 17.50 -5.67 20.72
C TRP A 309 17.53 -7.19 20.93
N LEU A 310 17.15 -7.97 19.94
CA LEU A 310 17.16 -9.44 20.01
C LEU A 310 18.58 -9.99 20.19
N ASN A 311 19.55 -9.42 19.47
CA ASN A 311 20.97 -9.74 19.69
C ASN A 311 21.45 -9.35 21.09
N HIS A 312 20.98 -8.23 21.63
CA HIS A 312 21.33 -7.79 22.99
C HIS A 312 20.74 -8.72 24.06
N LEU A 313 19.49 -9.15 23.90
CA LEU A 313 18.88 -10.15 24.79
C LEU A 313 19.64 -11.48 24.73
N ALA A 314 19.99 -11.95 23.53
CA ALA A 314 20.82 -13.15 23.37
C ALA A 314 22.19 -12.99 24.05
N LEU A 315 22.85 -11.82 23.92
CA LEU A 315 24.10 -11.51 24.61
C LEU A 315 23.96 -11.58 26.14
N CYS A 316 22.87 -11.03 26.69
CA CYS A 316 22.59 -11.03 28.13
C CYS A 316 22.34 -12.44 28.69
N VAL A 317 21.81 -13.36 27.88
CA VAL A 317 21.57 -14.77 28.27
C VAL A 317 22.83 -15.62 28.09
N VAL A 318 23.49 -15.52 26.94
CA VAL A 318 24.67 -16.34 26.62
C VAL A 318 25.86 -15.99 27.50
N GLN A 319 26.04 -14.70 27.82
CA GLN A 319 27.17 -14.15 28.58
C GLN A 319 28.53 -14.76 28.18
N PRO A 320 28.97 -14.55 26.92
CA PRO A 320 30.32 -14.88 26.48
C PRO A 320 31.41 -14.54 27.51
N GLN A 321 32.32 -15.48 27.78
CA GLN A 321 33.41 -15.23 28.71
C GLN A 321 34.27 -14.05 28.24
N GLY A 322 34.47 -13.07 29.11
CA GLY A 322 35.31 -11.90 28.82
C GLY A 322 34.62 -10.80 27.99
N VAL A 323 33.31 -10.87 27.76
CA VAL A 323 32.54 -9.83 27.07
C VAL A 323 31.48 -9.27 28.02
N ALA A 324 31.44 -7.95 28.18
CA ALA A 324 30.38 -7.31 28.94
C ALA A 324 29.02 -7.44 28.24
N PRO A 325 27.91 -7.66 28.97
CA PRO A 325 26.56 -7.77 28.40
C PRO A 325 25.98 -6.38 28.03
N VAL A 326 26.73 -5.62 27.25
CA VAL A 326 26.40 -4.29 26.76
C VAL A 326 26.39 -4.33 25.24
N SER A 327 25.46 -3.59 24.61
CA SER A 327 25.46 -3.46 23.15
C SER A 327 25.46 -2.00 22.75
N TYR A 328 26.29 -1.64 21.79
CA TYR A 328 26.45 -0.29 21.27
C TYR A 328 25.90 -0.19 19.86
N TRP A 329 25.31 0.97 19.56
CA TRP A 329 24.76 1.32 18.25
C TRP A 329 25.32 2.67 17.82
N TRP A 330 25.70 2.79 16.54
CA TRP A 330 26.13 4.05 15.95
C TRP A 330 25.43 4.35 14.62
N SER A 331 24.86 5.53 14.48
CA SER A 331 24.29 6.01 13.21
C SER A 331 24.58 7.49 12.98
N GLU A 332 24.06 8.04 11.87
CA GLU A 332 24.13 9.48 11.60
C GLU A 332 23.39 10.33 12.64
N GLU A 333 22.54 9.71 13.46
CA GLU A 333 21.75 10.36 14.52
C GLU A 333 22.46 10.32 15.89
N GLY A 334 23.63 9.68 15.97
CA GLY A 334 24.44 9.56 17.19
C GLY A 334 24.57 8.13 17.71
N GLY A 335 25.14 8.03 18.91
CA GLY A 335 25.42 6.76 19.58
C GLY A 335 24.38 6.41 20.63
N LEU A 336 24.00 5.13 20.67
CA LEU A 336 23.13 4.56 21.70
C LEU A 336 23.79 3.33 22.31
N LYS A 337 23.44 2.99 23.54
CA LYS A 337 23.86 1.73 24.18
C LYS A 337 22.70 1.09 24.93
N LEU A 338 22.73 -0.24 25.01
CA LEU A 338 21.84 -1.06 25.83
C LEU A 338 22.63 -1.63 26.99
N ARG A 339 22.18 -1.31 28.21
CA ARG A 339 22.75 -1.84 29.46
C ARG A 339 22.23 -3.25 29.75
N PRO A 340 22.89 -4.02 30.62
CA PRO A 340 22.52 -5.40 30.92
C PRO A 340 21.06 -5.53 31.40
N VAL A 341 20.36 -6.55 30.90
CA VAL A 341 18.94 -6.81 31.20
C VAL A 341 18.80 -8.06 32.07
N ALA A 342 18.30 -7.89 33.32
CA ALA A 342 18.26 -8.96 34.30
C ALA A 342 17.32 -10.15 33.94
N LYS A 343 16.23 -9.91 33.22
CA LYS A 343 15.24 -10.93 32.82
C LYS A 343 15.27 -11.23 31.31
N ALA A 344 16.45 -11.20 30.70
CA ALA A 344 16.60 -11.34 29.25
C ALA A 344 16.03 -12.67 28.71
N GLU A 345 16.20 -13.77 29.45
CA GLU A 345 15.68 -15.09 29.06
C GLU A 345 14.14 -15.09 28.98
N ALA A 346 13.46 -14.56 30.00
CA ALA A 346 12.00 -14.45 30.02
C ALA A 346 11.48 -13.56 28.88
N LEU A 347 12.17 -12.45 28.59
CA LEU A 347 11.82 -11.59 27.47
C LEU A 347 11.97 -12.29 26.12
N LEU A 348 13.01 -13.12 25.92
CA LEU A 348 13.14 -13.93 24.71
C LEU A 348 12.01 -14.94 24.59
N VAL A 349 11.62 -15.60 25.69
CA VAL A 349 10.46 -16.51 25.71
C VAL A 349 9.16 -15.79 25.35
N ASP A 350 8.93 -14.58 25.87
CA ASP A 350 7.76 -13.77 25.51
C ASP A 350 7.75 -13.42 24.02
N LEU A 351 8.90 -13.05 23.45
CA LEU A 351 9.04 -12.75 22.02
C LEU A 351 8.87 -13.99 21.12
N LEU A 352 9.31 -15.16 21.58
CA LEU A 352 9.09 -16.44 20.90
C LEU A 352 7.62 -16.89 20.98
N THR A 353 6.94 -16.57 22.09
CA THR A 353 5.50 -16.80 22.23
C THR A 353 4.72 -15.91 21.27
N GLY A 354 5.09 -14.64 21.13
CA GLY A 354 4.51 -13.74 20.13
C GLY A 354 4.80 -14.19 18.68
N TYR A 355 6.00 -14.71 18.42
CA TYR A 355 6.31 -15.39 17.16
C TYR A 355 5.34 -16.53 16.87
N TRP A 356 5.16 -17.43 17.83
CA TRP A 356 4.26 -18.58 17.69
C TRP A 356 2.79 -18.17 17.47
N GLU A 357 2.34 -17.13 18.17
CA GLU A 357 1.01 -16.56 17.96
C GLU A 357 0.87 -15.92 16.56
N GLY A 358 1.90 -15.20 16.13
CA GLY A 358 1.95 -14.56 14.81
C GLY A 358 2.02 -15.55 13.64
N LEU A 359 2.34 -16.83 13.87
CA LEU A 359 2.23 -17.89 12.89
C LEU A 359 0.79 -18.43 12.74
N GLN A 360 -0.09 -18.11 13.68
CA GLN A 360 -1.47 -18.59 13.70
C GLN A 360 -2.48 -17.49 13.33
N ARG A 361 -2.16 -16.23 13.62
CA ARG A 361 -3.00 -15.07 13.29
C ARG A 361 -2.14 -13.84 13.00
N PRO A 362 -2.61 -12.90 12.17
CA PRO A 362 -1.92 -11.62 11.98
C PRO A 362 -1.70 -10.92 13.31
N LEU A 363 -0.44 -10.76 13.70
CA LEU A 363 -0.07 -10.05 14.92
C LEU A 363 -0.09 -8.54 14.63
N PRO A 364 -0.84 -7.72 15.38
CA PRO A 364 -0.95 -6.28 15.15
C PRO A 364 0.34 -5.60 15.63
N PHE A 365 1.37 -5.63 14.79
CA PHE A 365 2.65 -4.99 15.00
C PHE A 365 3.24 -4.65 13.64
N PHE A 366 3.46 -3.35 13.39
CA PHE A 366 3.72 -2.82 12.05
C PHE A 366 5.01 -2.01 12.04
N PRO A 367 5.87 -2.13 11.02
CA PRO A 367 7.19 -1.52 11.03
C PRO A 367 7.22 -0.05 11.46
N ARG A 368 6.47 0.84 10.82
CA ARG A 368 6.51 2.30 11.08
C ARG A 368 5.67 2.67 12.31
N SER A 369 4.49 2.09 12.47
CA SER A 369 3.59 2.36 13.60
C SER A 369 4.20 1.91 14.93
N SER A 370 4.80 0.72 14.96
CA SER A 370 5.56 0.23 16.12
C SER A 370 6.78 1.09 16.42
N PHE A 371 7.45 1.67 15.40
CA PHE A 371 8.56 2.60 15.64
C PHE A 371 8.10 3.88 16.35
N GLU A 372 6.99 4.46 15.89
CA GLU A 372 6.44 5.67 16.52
C GLU A 372 5.97 5.40 17.95
N LEU A 373 5.43 4.20 18.21
CA LEU A 373 5.13 3.78 19.58
C LEU A 373 6.39 3.67 20.45
N PHE A 374 7.49 3.12 19.92
CA PHE A 374 8.79 3.12 20.61
C PHE A 374 9.27 4.55 20.92
N LEU A 375 9.23 5.46 19.95
CA LEU A 375 9.62 6.85 20.15
C LEU A 375 8.72 7.56 21.17
N ALA A 376 7.42 7.28 21.14
CA ALA A 376 6.44 7.84 22.07
C ALA A 376 6.66 7.32 23.51
N LEU A 377 6.99 6.04 23.67
CA LEU A 377 7.39 5.45 24.96
C LEU A 377 8.67 6.09 25.50
N ARG A 378 9.70 6.23 24.65
CA ARG A 378 10.96 6.88 25.03
C ARG A 378 10.77 8.34 25.44
N ALA A 379 9.81 9.03 24.83
CA ALA A 379 9.46 10.41 25.14
C ALA A 379 8.37 10.54 26.24
N GLU A 380 8.00 9.45 26.91
CA GLU A 380 6.99 9.41 27.98
C GLU A 380 5.64 10.07 27.61
N LYS A 381 5.21 9.91 26.35
CA LYS A 381 3.92 10.44 25.89
C LYS A 381 2.76 9.62 26.46
N THR A 382 1.65 10.30 26.74
CA THR A 382 0.43 9.66 27.26
C THR A 382 -0.43 9.01 26.17
N ASP A 383 -0.46 9.59 24.97
CA ASP A 383 -1.33 9.14 23.87
C ASP A 383 -0.54 8.35 22.81
N LEU A 384 -0.21 7.09 23.15
CA LEU A 384 0.65 6.23 22.32
C LEU A 384 -0.04 5.78 21.02
N LEU A 385 -1.31 5.39 21.10
CA LEU A 385 -2.08 4.93 19.93
C LEU A 385 -2.21 6.01 18.87
N LYS A 386 -2.47 7.26 19.28
CA LYS A 386 -2.54 8.38 18.34
C LYS A 386 -1.21 8.64 17.62
N ALA A 387 -0.08 8.48 18.31
CA ALA A 387 1.23 8.59 17.68
C ALA A 387 1.45 7.48 16.64
N ALA A 388 1.07 6.24 16.97
CA ALA A 388 1.19 5.08 16.10
C ALA A 388 0.19 5.08 14.93
N ALA A 389 -0.99 5.69 15.07
CA ALA A 389 -2.00 5.77 14.01
C ALA A 389 -1.54 6.63 12.81
N LYS A 390 -0.66 7.62 13.04
CA LYS A 390 -0.19 8.52 11.99
C LYS A 390 0.53 7.80 10.83
N PRO A 391 1.57 6.96 11.07
CA PRO A 391 2.18 6.17 10.00
C PRO A 391 1.25 5.08 9.45
N TRP A 392 0.28 4.59 10.24
CA TRP A 392 -0.70 3.61 9.78
C TRP A 392 -1.58 4.16 8.66
N PHE A 393 -2.20 5.33 8.84
CA PHE A 393 -3.05 5.97 7.82
C PHE A 393 -2.26 6.80 6.81
N GLY A 394 -1.03 7.20 7.14
CA GLY A 394 -0.20 8.03 6.27
C GLY A 394 -0.66 9.50 6.23
N ASN A 395 -0.23 10.20 5.18
CA ASN A 395 -0.57 11.59 4.91
C ASN A 395 -0.43 11.89 3.40
N HIS A 396 -0.68 13.15 3.02
CA HIS A 396 -0.62 13.61 1.63
C HIS A 396 0.75 13.39 0.92
N ASN A 397 1.84 13.20 1.67
CA ASN A 397 3.18 12.97 1.13
C ASN A 397 3.65 11.52 1.25
N GLN A 398 3.02 10.71 2.10
CA GLN A 398 3.47 9.36 2.41
C GLN A 398 2.28 8.42 2.62
N ALA A 399 2.21 7.37 1.82
CA ALA A 399 1.21 6.31 1.95
C ALA A 399 1.26 5.65 3.34
N GLY A 400 0.08 5.34 3.87
CA GLY A 400 -0.08 4.62 5.14
C GLY A 400 0.43 3.18 5.08
N GLU A 401 0.74 2.58 6.24
CA GLU A 401 0.99 1.13 6.32
C GLU A 401 -0.26 0.31 6.01
N CYS A 402 -1.46 0.87 6.20
CA CYS A 402 -2.71 0.21 5.83
C CYS A 402 -2.83 -0.05 4.31
N GLU A 403 -2.09 0.69 3.48
CA GLU A 403 -2.06 0.52 2.03
C GLU A 403 -1.03 -0.53 1.57
N GLU A 404 -0.13 -0.94 2.45
CA GLU A 404 0.88 -1.94 2.15
C GLU A 404 0.22 -3.31 1.93
N ALA A 405 0.61 -4.03 0.87
CA ALA A 405 -0.09 -5.22 0.40
C ALA A 405 -0.29 -6.29 1.49
N TYR A 406 0.73 -6.57 2.31
CA TYR A 406 0.65 -7.56 3.39
C TYR A 406 -0.27 -7.11 4.53
N CYS A 407 -0.17 -5.86 4.96
CA CYS A 407 -1.01 -5.28 6.02
C CYS A 407 -2.48 -5.21 5.58
N ARG A 408 -2.70 -4.70 4.36
CA ARG A 408 -4.02 -4.59 3.74
C ARG A 408 -4.69 -5.94 3.59
N LEU A 409 -3.97 -6.96 3.14
CA LEU A 409 -4.54 -8.30 3.05
C LEU A 409 -4.83 -8.85 4.45
N ALA A 410 -3.89 -8.78 5.38
CA ALA A 410 -4.05 -9.38 6.71
C ALA A 410 -5.24 -8.83 7.49
N PHE A 411 -5.48 -7.52 7.43
CA PHE A 411 -6.47 -6.83 8.24
C PHE A 411 -7.71 -6.34 7.47
N LEU A 412 -7.68 -6.32 6.13
CA LEU A 412 -8.79 -5.87 5.27
C LEU A 412 -9.41 -4.54 5.75
N ASP A 413 -10.64 -4.57 6.26
CA ASP A 413 -11.39 -3.40 6.72
C ASP A 413 -11.31 -3.20 8.25
N ARG A 414 -10.58 -4.04 8.97
CA ARG A 414 -10.37 -3.90 10.42
C ARG A 414 -9.22 -2.94 10.70
N ASP A 415 -9.43 -1.97 11.58
CA ASP A 415 -8.35 -1.14 12.13
C ASP A 415 -7.56 -1.92 13.19
N PRO A 416 -6.26 -2.20 12.97
CA PRO A 416 -5.44 -2.95 13.91
C PRO A 416 -4.66 -2.08 14.89
N ILE A 417 -4.79 -0.75 14.85
CA ILE A 417 -4.17 0.16 15.83
C ILE A 417 -5.07 0.25 17.07
N ASP A 418 -5.21 -0.88 17.76
CA ASP A 418 -6.08 -1.06 18.93
C ASP A 418 -5.27 -1.38 20.21
N GLU A 419 -5.96 -1.75 21.30
CA GLU A 419 -5.31 -2.13 22.55
C GLU A 419 -4.34 -3.31 22.39
N ALA A 420 -4.61 -4.26 21.48
CA ALA A 420 -3.73 -5.40 21.26
C ALA A 420 -2.41 -4.96 20.61
N PHE A 421 -2.46 -4.01 19.67
CA PHE A 421 -1.26 -3.36 19.12
C PHE A 421 -0.44 -2.69 20.22
N GLU A 422 -1.06 -1.88 21.09
CA GLU A 422 -0.34 -1.21 22.18
C GLU A 422 0.28 -2.23 23.16
N GLN A 423 -0.45 -3.28 23.52
CA GLN A 423 0.05 -4.33 24.41
C GLN A 423 1.29 -5.02 23.83
N TRP A 424 1.25 -5.41 22.56
CA TRP A 424 2.42 -5.99 21.89
C TRP A 424 3.58 -5.00 21.80
N GLY A 425 3.29 -3.76 21.39
CA GLY A 425 4.27 -2.69 21.35
C GLY A 425 4.98 -2.46 22.69
N ARG A 426 4.23 -2.42 23.81
CA ARG A 426 4.78 -2.26 25.16
C ARG A 426 5.58 -3.47 25.61
N ARG A 427 5.11 -4.70 25.33
CA ARG A 427 5.85 -5.93 25.66
C ARG A 427 7.24 -5.94 25.02
N VAL A 428 7.33 -5.50 23.77
CA VAL A 428 8.59 -5.45 23.03
C VAL A 428 9.45 -4.26 23.46
N PHE A 429 8.89 -3.05 23.48
CA PHE A 429 9.68 -1.83 23.57
C PHE A 429 9.85 -1.26 24.96
N ALA A 430 8.97 -1.53 25.94
CA ALA A 430 9.15 -0.97 27.29
C ALA A 430 10.45 -1.48 27.96
N PRO A 431 10.78 -2.80 27.90
CA PRO A 431 12.06 -3.29 28.40
C PRO A 431 13.26 -2.72 27.62
N LEU A 432 13.12 -2.53 26.31
CA LEU A 432 14.15 -1.93 25.45
C LEU A 432 14.43 -0.49 25.88
N VAL A 433 13.39 0.35 25.98
CA VAL A 433 13.50 1.75 26.43
C VAL A 433 14.13 1.83 27.81
N ALA A 434 13.74 0.95 28.74
CA ALA A 434 14.33 0.92 30.08
C ALA A 434 15.84 0.58 30.08
N ALA A 435 16.31 -0.17 29.08
CA ALA A 435 17.72 -0.54 28.93
C ALA A 435 18.54 0.47 28.10
N LEU A 436 17.87 1.39 27.40
CA LEU A 436 18.48 2.30 26.44
C LEU A 436 19.10 3.52 27.11
N GLU A 437 20.34 3.84 26.76
CA GLU A 437 21.07 5.03 27.16
C GLU A 437 21.71 5.70 25.95
N GLU A 438 21.87 7.02 25.98
CA GLU A 438 22.64 7.76 24.98
C GLU A 438 24.15 7.58 25.25
N VAL A 439 24.93 7.50 24.18
CA VAL A 439 26.39 7.53 24.26
C VAL A 439 26.81 8.99 24.13
N ASN A 440 27.04 9.63 25.26
CA ASN A 440 27.67 10.94 25.31
C ASN A 440 29.17 10.74 25.03
N ASP A 441 29.63 11.28 23.90
CA ASP A 441 31.02 11.34 23.39
C ASP A 441 31.63 10.09 22.73
N VAL A 442 31.93 10.24 21.42
CA VAL A 442 32.93 9.49 20.62
C VAL A 442 33.70 10.44 19.70
#